data_AF-A0AAQ4DZQ3-F1
#
_entry.id   AF-A0AAQ4DZQ3-F1
#
_cell.length_a   1.000
_cell.length_b   1.000
_cell.length_c   1.000
_cell.angle_alpha   90.00
_cell.angle_beta   90.00
_cell.angle_gamma   90.00
#
_symmetry.space_group_name_H-M   'P 1'
#
loop_
_entity.id
_entity.type
_entity.pdbx_description
1 polymer ?
#
loop_
_entity_poly.entity_id
_entity_poly.type
_entity_poly.pdbx_seq_one_letter_code
_entity_poly.pdbx_strand_id
1 'polypeptide(L)'
;MTSSCCDPGHQKATAKRFIGLPVWDLVCDRSWLADLVRLYLRPASSALGALVFCACADRVSGGRRTTLLVAQALQVSSAVALLFVPCFLAFALIYALQAACSAGSQLVSFVLMLEALPTPFHVQGACTLAVASAAGYVLLAALCSLISSWRYVQLALAAPQLVSLAFLW
;
A
#
# COMPACT_ATOMS: atom_id res chain seq x y z
N MET A 1 -14.69 28.24 16.93
CA MET A 1 -13.63 28.11 15.90
C MET A 1 -12.39 27.56 16.59
N THR A 2 -11.82 26.51 16.02
CA THR A 2 -11.07 25.41 16.64
C THR A 2 -9.69 25.78 17.21
N SER A 3 -9.53 25.69 18.54
CA SER A 3 -8.22 25.64 19.21
C SER A 3 -8.33 24.82 20.50
N SER A 4 -8.38 23.49 20.40
CA SER A 4 -8.52 22.67 21.62
C SER A 4 -7.94 21.27 21.61
N CYS A 5 -6.90 20.95 20.82
CA CYS A 5 -6.27 19.62 20.93
C CYS A 5 -4.78 19.59 20.52
N CYS A 6 -3.91 20.28 21.26
CA CYS A 6 -2.53 19.81 21.47
C CYS A 6 -2.44 19.31 22.92
N ASP A 7 -3.17 18.23 23.21
CA ASP A 7 -3.04 17.50 24.47
C ASP A 7 -1.95 16.42 24.29
N PRO A 8 -0.77 16.59 24.91
CA PRO A 8 0.41 15.78 24.61
C PRO A 8 0.26 14.30 25.02
N GLY A 9 -0.69 13.96 25.91
CA GLY A 9 -0.92 12.59 26.36
C GLY A 9 -1.70 11.72 25.37
N HIS A 10 -2.76 12.27 24.76
CA HIS A 10 -3.65 11.52 23.88
C HIS A 10 -3.03 11.29 22.50
N GLN A 11 -2.33 12.29 21.95
CA GLN A 11 -1.64 12.14 20.66
C GLN A 11 -0.42 11.23 20.72
N LYS A 12 0.32 11.16 21.85
CA LYS A 12 1.45 10.23 22.00
C LYS A 12 1.00 8.77 21.93
N ALA A 13 -0.21 8.44 22.39
CA ALA A 13 -0.78 7.10 22.30
C ALA A 13 -1.25 6.77 20.87
N THR A 14 -1.93 7.71 20.20
CA THR A 14 -2.42 7.52 18.82
C THR A 14 -1.30 7.53 17.78
N ALA A 15 -0.28 8.39 17.97
CA ALA A 15 0.91 8.44 17.12
C ALA A 15 1.75 7.16 17.28
N LYS A 16 2.02 6.70 18.52
CA LYS A 16 2.72 5.43 18.76
C LYS A 16 2.06 4.21 18.10
N ARG A 17 0.73 4.23 17.95
CA ARG A 17 -0.08 3.08 17.51
C ARG A 17 -0.16 2.92 15.99
N PHE A 18 -0.12 4.00 15.21
CA PHE A 18 -0.33 3.93 13.75
C PHE A 18 0.95 4.06 12.92
N ILE A 19 1.97 4.71 13.46
CA ILE A 19 3.32 4.79 12.90
C ILE A 19 4.23 4.74 14.13
N GLY A 20 4.94 3.65 14.38
CA GLY A 20 5.76 3.55 15.60
C GLY A 20 6.90 4.55 15.58
N LEU A 21 6.61 5.75 16.08
CA LEU A 21 7.51 6.87 16.21
C LEU A 21 7.77 7.11 17.68
N PRO A 22 8.87 6.56 18.19
CA PRO A 22 9.80 7.31 19.02
C PRO A 22 10.93 7.94 18.18
N VAL A 23 11.05 7.63 16.88
CA VAL A 23 12.19 8.03 16.03
C VAL A 23 12.00 9.36 15.31
N TRP A 24 10.77 9.73 14.97
CA TRP A 24 10.46 10.98 14.27
C TRP A 24 9.47 11.78 15.12
N ASP A 25 9.97 12.77 15.86
CA ASP A 25 9.18 13.63 16.75
C ASP A 25 8.27 14.57 15.92
N LEU A 26 7.22 14.00 15.31
CA LEU A 26 6.27 14.67 14.41
C LEU A 26 5.04 15.22 15.16
N VAL A 27 5.22 15.71 16.39
CA VAL A 27 4.11 16.26 17.20
C VAL A 27 4.00 17.78 17.04
N CYS A 28 2.76 18.28 16.95
CA CYS A 28 2.28 19.68 16.86
C CYS A 28 2.83 20.57 15.72
N ASP A 29 4.14 20.65 15.46
CA ASP A 29 4.73 21.60 14.47
C ASP A 29 5.11 20.95 13.12
N ARG A 30 5.20 19.63 13.10
CA ARG A 30 5.57 18.82 11.91
C ARG A 30 4.51 17.82 11.47
N SER A 31 3.30 17.91 12.04
CA SER A 31 2.15 17.08 11.64
C SER A 31 1.79 17.25 10.16
N TRP A 32 1.96 18.46 9.62
CA TRP A 32 1.73 18.77 8.21
C TRP A 32 2.56 17.91 7.25
N LEU A 33 3.74 17.41 7.65
CA LEU A 33 4.53 16.49 6.82
C LEU A 33 3.87 15.12 6.68
N ALA A 34 3.25 14.61 7.75
CA ALA A 34 2.52 13.35 7.70
C ALA A 34 1.27 13.47 6.81
N ASP A 35 0.59 14.62 6.90
CA ASP A 35 -0.58 14.92 6.06
C ASP A 35 -0.19 15.12 4.60
N LEU A 36 0.94 15.78 4.32
CA LEU A 36 1.48 15.88 2.96
C LEU A 36 1.73 14.50 2.34
N VAL A 37 2.37 13.59 3.07
CA VAL A 37 2.62 12.24 2.56
C VAL A 37 1.33 11.48 2.29
N ARG A 38 0.34 11.60 3.19
CA ARG A 38 -0.92 10.86 3.10
C ARG A 38 -1.87 11.41 2.05
N LEU A 39 -2.05 12.73 1.98
CA LEU A 39 -3.03 13.38 1.10
C LEU A 39 -2.46 13.70 -0.30
N TYR A 40 -1.17 14.03 -0.41
CA TYR A 40 -0.61 14.47 -1.69
C TYR A 40 0.33 13.42 -2.29
N LEU A 41 1.36 13.01 -1.53
CA LEU A 41 2.40 12.15 -2.09
C LEU A 41 1.86 10.76 -2.45
N ARG A 42 1.07 10.14 -1.57
CA ARG A 42 0.53 8.80 -1.82
C ARG A 42 -0.45 8.78 -3.00
N PRO A 43 -1.47 9.65 -3.09
CA PRO A 43 -2.38 9.62 -4.24
C PRO A 43 -1.67 9.94 -5.56
N ALA A 44 -0.78 10.95 -5.56
CA ALA A 44 -0.02 11.31 -6.77
C ALA A 44 0.87 10.15 -7.26
N SER A 45 1.62 9.52 -6.34
CA SER A 45 2.44 8.35 -6.69
C SER A 45 1.61 7.15 -7.12
N SER A 46 0.45 6.91 -6.49
CA SER A 46 -0.46 5.82 -6.89
C SER A 46 -1.01 6.01 -8.30
N ALA A 47 -1.36 7.24 -8.69
CA ALA A 47 -1.85 7.56 -10.02
C ALA A 47 -0.74 7.39 -11.07
N LEU A 48 0.46 7.90 -10.79
CA LEU A 48 1.62 7.71 -11.67
C LEU A 48 2.00 6.24 -11.81
N GLY A 49 2.03 5.49 -10.71
CA GLY A 49 2.29 4.06 -10.70
C GLY A 49 1.29 3.28 -11.54
N ALA A 50 0.00 3.52 -11.34
CA ALA A 50 -1.08 2.93 -12.11
C ALA A 50 -0.86 3.11 -13.62
N LEU A 51 -0.59 4.34 -14.08
CA LEU A 51 -0.38 4.62 -15.50
C LEU A 51 0.85 3.89 -16.07
N VAL A 52 1.96 3.90 -15.33
CA VAL A 52 3.21 3.25 -15.76
C VAL A 52 3.02 1.73 -15.85
N PHE A 53 2.48 1.10 -14.81
CA PHE A 53 2.29 -0.35 -14.79
C PHE A 53 1.26 -0.82 -15.82
N CYS A 54 0.19 -0.05 -16.07
CA CYS A 54 -0.75 -0.35 -17.16
C CYS A 54 -0.08 -0.25 -18.53
N ALA A 55 0.67 0.82 -18.79
CA ALA A 55 1.41 0.96 -20.05
C ALA A 55 2.45 -0.16 -20.24
N CYS A 56 3.13 -0.59 -19.17
CA CYS A 56 4.01 -1.74 -19.20
C CYS A 56 3.24 -3.03 -19.46
N ALA A 57 2.07 -3.23 -18.88
CA ALA A 57 1.25 -4.44 -19.08
C ALA A 57 0.83 -4.63 -20.55
N ASP A 58 0.64 -3.54 -21.29
CA ASP A 58 0.23 -3.58 -22.70
C ASP A 58 1.42 -3.70 -23.67
N ARG A 59 2.62 -3.28 -23.27
CA ARG A 59 3.81 -3.25 -24.16
C ARG A 59 4.85 -4.32 -23.89
N VAL A 60 4.89 -4.90 -22.68
CA VAL A 60 5.90 -5.90 -22.33
C VAL A 60 5.58 -7.22 -23.04
N SER A 61 6.48 -7.67 -23.92
CA SER A 61 6.29 -8.89 -24.72
C SER A 61 6.30 -10.20 -23.90
N GLY A 62 6.63 -10.14 -22.60
CA GLY A 62 6.59 -11.27 -21.67
C GLY A 62 5.19 -11.66 -21.19
N GLY A 63 4.16 -10.87 -21.51
CA GLY A 63 2.75 -11.11 -21.16
C GLY A 63 2.26 -10.38 -19.91
N ARG A 64 0.94 -10.35 -19.70
CA ARG A 64 0.30 -9.67 -18.54
C ARG A 64 0.66 -10.30 -17.19
N ARG A 65 0.90 -11.62 -17.14
CA ARG A 65 1.27 -12.35 -15.91
C ARG A 65 2.67 -11.98 -15.42
N THR A 66 3.64 -11.78 -16.30
CA THR A 66 5.01 -11.38 -15.89
C THR A 66 5.04 -9.98 -15.31
N THR A 67 4.24 -9.06 -15.85
CA THR A 67 4.14 -7.70 -15.33
C THR A 67 3.58 -7.69 -13.91
N LEU A 68 2.60 -8.56 -13.61
CA LEU A 68 2.11 -8.76 -12.24
C LEU A 68 3.17 -9.31 -11.29
N LEU A 69 3.93 -10.32 -11.72
CA LEU A 69 5.00 -10.90 -10.90
C LEU A 69 6.07 -9.86 -10.55
N VAL A 70 6.49 -9.06 -11.54
CA VAL A 70 7.48 -7.99 -11.33
C VAL A 70 6.92 -6.91 -10.39
N ALA A 71 5.66 -6.50 -10.57
CA ALA A 71 5.03 -5.50 -9.71
C ALA A 71 4.91 -5.99 -8.26
N GLN A 72 4.54 -7.26 -8.05
CA GLN A 72 4.49 -7.88 -6.72
C GLN A 72 5.87 -8.00 -6.08
N ALA A 73 6.90 -8.40 -6.85
CA ALA A 73 8.27 -8.47 -6.35
C ALA A 73 8.79 -7.09 -5.91
N LEU A 74 8.52 -6.05 -6.71
CA LEU A 74 8.85 -4.66 -6.36
C LEU A 74 8.09 -4.20 -5.10
N GLN A 75 6.82 -4.58 -4.97
CA GLN A 75 6.02 -4.25 -3.79
C GLN A 75 6.58 -4.89 -2.51
N VAL A 76 6.98 -6.17 -2.56
CA VAL A 76 7.61 -6.84 -1.42
C VAL A 76 8.97 -6.23 -1.08
N SER A 77 9.80 -5.94 -2.09
CA SER A 77 11.12 -5.35 -1.87
C SER A 77 11.04 -3.96 -1.20
N SER A 78 10.07 -3.13 -1.61
CA SER A 78 9.83 -1.82 -1.01
C SER A 78 9.29 -1.92 0.42
N ALA A 79 8.42 -2.91 0.71
CA ALA A 79 7.97 -3.20 2.06
C ALA A 79 9.12 -3.59 2.99
N VAL A 80 10.06 -4.43 2.52
CA VAL A 80 11.25 -4.80 3.30
C VAL A 80 12.19 -3.59 3.49
N ALA A 81 12.39 -2.78 2.46
CA ALA A 81 13.21 -1.57 2.55
C ALA A 81 12.69 -0.59 3.62
N LEU A 82 11.38 -0.45 3.78
CA LEU A 82 10.76 0.40 4.81
C LEU A 82 11.13 0.02 6.24
N LEU A 83 11.53 -1.23 6.52
CA LEU A 83 11.96 -1.64 7.87
C LEU A 83 13.31 -1.03 8.26
N PHE A 84 14.20 -0.82 7.29
CA PHE A 84 15.58 -0.40 7.53
C PHE A 84 15.76 1.10 7.57
N VAL A 85 14.77 1.88 7.12
CA VAL A 85 14.96 3.31 6.85
C VAL A 85 14.89 4.14 8.13
N PRO A 86 15.99 4.84 8.48
CA PRO A 86 16.05 5.75 9.60
C PRO A 86 16.14 7.18 9.07
N CYS A 87 15.52 7.53 7.94
CA CYS A 87 15.38 8.92 7.46
C CYS A 87 13.94 9.18 6.98
N PHE A 88 13.31 10.27 7.41
CA PHE A 88 11.92 10.58 7.03
C PHE A 88 11.72 10.75 5.52
N LEU A 89 12.65 11.40 4.83
CA LEU A 89 12.55 11.63 3.39
C LEU A 89 12.66 10.32 2.60
N ALA A 90 13.62 9.46 2.98
CA ALA A 90 13.75 8.13 2.40
C ALA A 90 12.51 7.27 2.69
N PHE A 91 11.92 7.39 3.88
CA PHE A 91 10.67 6.71 4.21
C PHE A 91 9.54 7.16 3.28
N ALA A 92 9.37 8.47 3.09
CA ALA A 92 8.34 9.02 2.22
C ALA A 92 8.48 8.56 0.76
N LEU A 93 9.71 8.51 0.22
CA LEU A 93 9.97 8.06 -1.15
C LEU A 93 9.68 6.56 -1.34
N ILE A 94 10.18 5.72 -0.44
CA ILE A 94 9.94 4.27 -0.54
C ILE A 94 8.47 3.96 -0.31
N TYR A 95 7.80 4.71 0.56
CA TYR A 95 6.37 4.58 0.78
C TYR A 95 5.54 4.99 -0.43
N ALA A 96 5.94 6.06 -1.13
CA ALA A 96 5.35 6.46 -2.39
C ALA A 96 5.55 5.38 -3.48
N LEU A 97 6.75 4.78 -3.53
CA LEU A 97 7.03 3.67 -4.45
C LEU A 97 6.16 2.44 -4.15
N GLN A 98 6.01 2.09 -2.87
CA GLN A 98 5.14 0.99 -2.44
C GLN A 98 3.68 1.25 -2.85
N ALA A 99 3.19 2.49 -2.69
CA ALA A 99 1.84 2.89 -3.10
C ALA A 99 1.65 2.81 -4.62
N ALA A 100 2.66 3.24 -5.40
CA ALA A 100 2.68 3.14 -6.86
C ALA A 100 2.57 1.67 -7.32
N CYS A 101 3.38 0.77 -6.74
CA CYS A 101 3.37 -0.66 -7.08
C CYS A 101 2.05 -1.34 -6.68
N SER A 102 1.49 -0.98 -5.53
CA SER A 102 0.22 -1.54 -5.06
C SER A 102 -0.95 -1.16 -5.98
N ALA A 103 -1.04 0.11 -6.39
CA ALA A 103 -2.09 0.58 -7.29
C ALA A 103 -1.96 -0.06 -8.69
N GLY A 104 -0.75 -0.14 -9.23
CA GLY A 104 -0.47 -0.83 -10.49
C GLY A 104 -0.86 -2.30 -10.46
N SER A 105 -0.44 -3.03 -9.42
CA SER A 105 -0.77 -4.46 -9.25
C SER A 105 -2.28 -4.71 -9.19
N GLN A 106 -3.02 -3.84 -8.49
CA GLN A 106 -4.48 -3.94 -8.39
C GLN A 106 -5.17 -3.80 -9.76
N LEU A 107 -4.74 -2.81 -10.56
CA LEU A 107 -5.32 -2.58 -11.88
C LEU A 107 -4.99 -3.70 -12.86
N VAL A 108 -3.74 -4.15 -12.90
CA VAL A 108 -3.35 -5.25 -13.80
C VAL A 108 -4.08 -6.54 -13.40
N SER A 109 -4.33 -6.77 -12.11
CA SER A 109 -5.11 -7.92 -11.64
C SER A 109 -6.58 -7.83 -12.07
N PHE A 110 -7.19 -6.65 -11.97
CA PHE A 110 -8.55 -6.41 -12.46
C PHE A 110 -8.66 -6.66 -13.97
N VAL A 111 -7.69 -6.17 -14.73
CA VAL A 111 -7.65 -6.34 -16.18
C VAL A 111 -7.47 -7.82 -16.56
N LEU A 112 -6.58 -8.56 -15.89
CA LEU A 112 -6.40 -10.00 -16.12
C LEU A 112 -7.69 -10.79 -15.80
N MET A 113 -8.42 -10.39 -14.76
CA MET A 113 -9.71 -10.98 -14.42
C MET A 113 -10.75 -10.76 -15.52
N LEU A 114 -10.79 -9.56 -16.12
CA LEU A 114 -11.70 -9.26 -17.24
C LEU A 114 -11.35 -10.04 -18.51
N GLU A 115 -10.07 -10.32 -18.76
CA GLU A 115 -9.65 -11.18 -19.86
C GLU A 115 -10.05 -12.64 -19.66
N ALA A 116 -10.04 -13.12 -18.42
CA ALA A 116 -10.37 -14.50 -18.09
C ALA A 116 -11.89 -14.78 -18.11
N LEU A 117 -12.72 -13.75 -17.91
CA LEU A 117 -14.17 -13.88 -17.80
C LEU A 117 -14.89 -13.57 -19.13
N PRO A 118 -15.99 -14.28 -19.44
CA PRO A 118 -16.89 -13.88 -20.52
C PRO A 118 -17.58 -12.55 -20.20
N THR A 119 -17.88 -11.74 -21.23
CA THR A 119 -18.52 -10.41 -21.11
C THR A 119 -19.72 -10.31 -20.16
N PRO A 120 -20.68 -11.26 -20.09
CA PRO A 120 -21.80 -11.15 -19.15
C PRO A 120 -21.40 -11.22 -17.66
N PHE A 121 -20.23 -11.78 -17.34
CA PHE A 121 -19.77 -11.99 -15.97
C PHE A 121 -18.80 -10.91 -15.47
N HIS A 122 -18.47 -9.91 -16.30
CA HIS A 122 -17.50 -8.87 -15.96
C HIS A 122 -17.90 -8.06 -14.72
N VAL A 123 -19.18 -7.70 -14.61
CA VAL A 123 -19.70 -6.95 -13.45
C VAL A 123 -19.63 -7.79 -12.17
N GLN A 124 -19.97 -9.09 -12.26
CA GLN A 124 -19.88 -9.99 -11.12
C GLN A 124 -18.44 -10.19 -10.68
N GLY A 125 -17.52 -10.39 -11.62
CA GLY A 125 -16.08 -10.44 -11.34
C GLY A 125 -15.59 -9.17 -10.63
N ALA A 126 -15.93 -7.99 -11.17
CA ALA A 126 -15.54 -6.71 -10.58
C ALA A 126 -16.04 -6.57 -9.12
N CYS A 127 -17.29 -6.94 -8.87
CA CYS A 127 -17.85 -6.96 -7.51
C CYS A 127 -17.10 -7.93 -6.59
N THR A 128 -16.78 -9.15 -7.05
CA THR A 128 -16.04 -10.11 -6.22
C THR A 128 -14.64 -9.59 -5.84
N LEU A 129 -13.93 -8.95 -6.77
CA LEU A 129 -12.63 -8.36 -6.49
C LEU A 129 -12.73 -7.17 -5.53
N ALA A 130 -13.75 -6.33 -5.68
CA ALA A 130 -14.00 -5.21 -4.78
C ALA A 130 -14.31 -5.68 -3.36
N VAL A 131 -15.17 -6.69 -3.20
CA VAL A 131 -15.50 -7.30 -1.91
C VAL A 131 -14.28 -7.97 -1.28
N ALA A 132 -13.49 -8.72 -2.06
CA ALA A 132 -12.25 -9.31 -1.58
C ALA A 132 -11.24 -8.26 -1.10
N SER A 133 -11.13 -7.14 -1.82
CA SER A 133 -10.25 -6.03 -1.45
C SER A 133 -10.71 -5.35 -0.16
N ALA A 134 -12.02 -5.10 -0.03
CA ALA A 134 -12.61 -4.53 1.18
C ALA A 134 -12.38 -5.45 2.39
N ALA A 135 -12.58 -6.76 2.23
CA ALA A 135 -12.30 -7.76 3.27
C ALA A 135 -10.81 -7.74 3.69
N GLY A 136 -9.89 -7.58 2.73
CA GLY A 136 -8.47 -7.41 2.99
C GLY A 136 -8.15 -6.19 3.87
N TYR A 137 -8.76 -5.03 3.59
CA TYR A 137 -8.59 -3.83 4.41
C TYR A 137 -9.19 -3.98 5.82
N VAL A 138 -10.33 -4.65 5.96
CA VAL A 138 -10.94 -4.94 7.28
C VAL A 138 -10.04 -5.87 8.09
N LEU A 139 -9.50 -6.93 7.47
CA LEU A 139 -8.54 -7.83 8.10
C LEU A 139 -7.28 -7.06 8.54
N LEU A 140 -6.78 -6.17 7.69
CA LEU A 140 -5.65 -5.32 8.03
C LEU A 140 -5.94 -4.40 9.23
N ALA A 141 -7.13 -3.80 9.29
CA ALA A 141 -7.55 -2.98 10.42
C ALA A 141 -7.62 -3.79 11.73
N ALA A 142 -8.09 -5.04 11.66
CA ALA A 142 -8.08 -5.97 12.78
C ALA A 142 -6.64 -6.29 13.22
N LEU A 143 -5.73 -6.59 12.27
CA LEU A 143 -4.32 -6.84 12.56
C LEU A 143 -3.62 -5.64 13.20
N CYS A 144 -3.88 -4.42 12.71
CA CYS A 144 -3.40 -3.18 13.32
C CYS A 144 -3.91 -2.97 14.76
N SER A 145 -5.08 -3.54 15.09
CA SER A 145 -5.61 -3.46 16.45
C SER A 145 -4.89 -4.41 17.41
N LEU A 146 -4.41 -5.55 16.91
CA LEU A 146 -3.65 -6.55 17.67
C LEU A 146 -2.15 -6.20 17.77
N ILE A 147 -1.57 -5.62 16.71
CA ILE A 147 -0.12 -5.43 16.58
C ILE A 147 0.23 -3.94 16.75
N SER A 148 0.89 -3.61 17.86
CA SER A 148 1.26 -2.21 18.15
C SER A 148 2.49 -1.70 17.39
N SER A 149 3.23 -2.54 16.67
CA SER A 149 4.42 -2.10 15.90
C SER A 149 4.18 -2.17 14.39
N TRP A 150 4.20 -1.00 13.75
CA TRP A 150 4.04 -0.82 12.31
C TRP A 150 4.98 -1.67 11.42
N ARG A 151 6.18 -2.01 11.90
CA ARG A 151 7.13 -2.86 11.17
C ARG A 151 6.61 -4.29 10.97
N TYR A 152 5.98 -4.85 11.99
CA TYR A 152 5.38 -6.19 11.91
C TYR A 152 4.15 -6.18 11.01
N VAL A 153 3.41 -5.07 10.94
CA VAL A 153 2.28 -4.91 10.01
C VAL A 153 2.77 -4.92 8.55
N GLN A 154 3.89 -4.25 8.24
CA GLN A 154 4.50 -4.32 6.90
C GLN A 154 4.92 -5.74 6.52
N LEU A 155 5.49 -6.50 7.47
CA LEU A 155 5.86 -7.90 7.25
C LEU A 155 4.64 -8.79 7.03
N ALA A 156 3.57 -8.58 7.82
CA ALA A 156 2.31 -9.30 7.68
C ALA A 156 1.62 -9.03 6.34
N LEU A 157 1.77 -7.81 5.79
CA LEU A 157 1.31 -7.47 4.44
C LEU A 157 2.15 -8.11 3.33
N ALA A 158 3.46 -8.25 3.53
CA ALA A 158 4.34 -8.89 2.56
C ALA A 158 4.16 -10.42 2.49
N ALA A 159 3.76 -11.06 3.60
CA ALA A 159 3.55 -12.50 3.67
C ALA A 159 2.56 -13.06 2.62
N PRO A 160 1.31 -12.56 2.48
CA PRO A 160 0.38 -13.06 1.46
C PRO A 160 0.85 -12.77 0.02
N GLN A 161 1.65 -11.71 -0.18
CA GLN A 161 2.22 -11.39 -1.49
C GLN A 161 3.32 -12.38 -1.88
N LEU A 162 4.18 -12.75 -0.94
CA LEU A 162 5.19 -13.78 -1.14
C LEU A 162 4.57 -15.16 -1.42
N VAL A 163 3.51 -15.51 -0.70
CA VAL A 163 2.77 -16.75 -0.94
C VAL A 163 2.17 -16.76 -2.35
N SER A 164 1.56 -15.64 -2.76
CA SER A 164 1.01 -15.49 -4.12
C SER A 164 2.10 -15.60 -5.18
N LEU A 165 3.27 -14.98 -4.98
CA LEU A 165 4.43 -15.09 -5.88
C LEU A 165 4.91 -16.53 -6.02
N ALA A 166 4.97 -17.30 -4.93
CA ALA A 166 5.38 -18.70 -4.94
C ALA A 166 4.37 -19.61 -5.65
N PHE A 167 3.06 -19.32 -5.55
CA PHE A 167 2.02 -20.08 -6.26
C PHE A 167 1.86 -19.69 -7.74
N LEU A 168 2.24 -18.48 -8.12
CA LEU A 168 2.08 -17.95 -9.48
C LEU A 168 3.33 -18.13 -10.38
N TRP A 169 4.42 -18.68 -9.85
CA TRP A 169 5.60 -19.14 -10.61
C TRP A 169 5.35 -20.52 -11.20
#